data_AF-A0A9W6N6K6-F1
#
_entry.id   AF-A0A9W6N6K6-F1
#
_cell.length_a   1.000
_cell.length_b   1.000
_cell.length_c   1.000
_cell.angle_alpha   90.00
_cell.angle_beta   90.00
_cell.angle_gamma   90.00
#
_symmetry.space_group_name_H-M   'P 1'
#
loop_
_entity.id
_entity.type
_entity.pdbx_description
1 polymer ?
#
loop_
_entity_poly.entity_id
_entity_poly.type
_entity_poly.pdbx_seq_one_letter_code
_entity_poly.pdbx_strand_id
1 'polypeptide(L)'
;MSRRARGDAGFTLVEALVAVAVVAAVSVALQRGLVSTRSALLRSDAVVAAEATARDILENRLPQLATEVGERRGADGAVLWTVTSEALDLPFPPPPALKPAPAPPPVRAPAPAAAAASSAPRAPEAAADVDPPPFARWLPLRVTIRVETAGAPLVVETVRLARAP
;
A
#
# COMPACT_ATOMS: atom_id res chain seq x y z
N MET A 1 -26.12 79.58 -8.62
CA MET A 1 -26.70 78.81 -9.74
C MET A 1 -25.56 78.37 -10.64
N SER A 2 -25.19 77.09 -10.61
CA SER A 2 -24.17 76.55 -11.52
C SER A 2 -24.66 75.20 -12.03
N ARG A 3 -25.30 75.22 -13.22
CA ARG A 3 -25.65 74.00 -13.94
C ARG A 3 -24.35 73.42 -14.50
N ARG A 4 -23.91 72.29 -13.93
CA ARG A 4 -22.83 71.48 -14.49
C ARG A 4 -23.30 70.93 -15.84
N ALA A 5 -22.74 71.44 -16.93
CA ALA A 5 -22.84 70.83 -18.25
C ALA A 5 -22.12 69.48 -18.17
N ARG A 6 -22.89 68.42 -17.95
CA ARG A 6 -22.41 67.04 -18.00
C ARG A 6 -22.40 66.68 -19.47
N GLY A 7 -21.22 66.72 -20.08
CA GLY A 7 -21.06 66.38 -21.49
C GLY A 7 -21.39 64.91 -21.71
N ASP A 8 -22.47 64.65 -22.43
CA ASP A 8 -22.78 63.34 -23.01
C ASP A 8 -21.79 63.07 -24.16
N ALA A 9 -20.58 62.63 -23.80
CA ALA A 9 -19.65 62.06 -24.76
C ALA A 9 -20.19 60.68 -25.16
N GLY A 10 -20.84 60.59 -26.32
CA GLY A 10 -21.31 59.33 -26.88
C GLY A 10 -20.15 58.34 -27.04
N PHE A 11 -20.40 57.07 -26.70
CA PHE A 11 -19.44 55.99 -26.84
C PHE A 11 -19.01 55.85 -28.30
N THR A 12 -17.70 55.87 -28.57
CA THR A 12 -17.23 55.75 -29.95
C THR A 12 -17.37 54.30 -30.42
N LEU A 13 -17.63 54.09 -31.71
CA LEU A 13 -17.67 52.74 -32.32
C LEU A 13 -16.37 51.97 -32.02
N VAL A 14 -15.23 52.66 -32.03
CA VAL A 14 -13.92 52.08 -31.73
C VAL A 14 -13.88 51.56 -30.30
N GLU A 15 -14.39 52.31 -29.34
CA GLU A 15 -14.43 51.90 -27.93
C GLU A 15 -15.30 50.67 -27.72
N ALA A 16 -16.46 50.58 -28.39
CA ALA A 16 -17.31 49.41 -28.35
C ALA A 16 -16.62 48.16 -28.93
N LEU A 17 -15.92 48.31 -30.06
CA LEU A 17 -15.14 47.22 -30.66
C LEU A 17 -14.01 46.75 -29.74
N VAL A 18 -13.30 47.68 -29.10
CA VAL A 18 -12.25 47.36 -28.12
C VAL A 18 -12.85 46.62 -26.92
N ALA A 19 -13.98 47.08 -26.38
CA ALA A 19 -14.64 46.40 -25.26
C ALA A 19 -15.04 44.96 -25.62
N VAL A 20 -15.62 44.74 -26.80
CA VAL A 20 -15.97 43.40 -27.29
C VAL A 20 -14.71 42.53 -27.44
N ALA A 21 -13.63 43.08 -28.00
CA ALA A 21 -12.37 42.34 -28.16
C ALA A 21 -11.79 41.92 -26.81
N VAL A 22 -11.81 42.81 -25.80
CA VAL A 22 -11.35 42.51 -24.44
C VAL A 22 -12.23 41.42 -23.81
N VAL A 23 -13.56 41.54 -23.89
CA VAL A 23 -14.49 40.54 -23.36
C VAL A 23 -14.27 39.18 -24.02
N ALA A 24 -14.08 39.12 -25.33
CA ALA A 24 -13.79 37.89 -26.05
C ALA A 24 -12.47 37.26 -25.56
N ALA A 25 -11.41 38.05 -25.44
CA ALA A 25 -10.11 37.57 -24.96
C ALA A 25 -10.19 37.03 -23.52
N VAL A 26 -10.87 37.75 -22.62
CA VAL A 26 -11.10 37.33 -21.24
C VAL A 26 -11.91 36.04 -21.18
N SER A 27 -12.95 35.92 -22.01
CA SER A 27 -13.79 34.71 -22.06
C SER A 27 -12.98 33.47 -22.44
N VAL A 28 -12.09 33.58 -23.43
CA VAL A 28 -11.19 32.49 -23.82
C VAL A 28 -10.22 32.13 -22.69
N ALA A 29 -9.66 33.13 -22.00
CA ALA A 29 -8.77 32.90 -20.87
C ALA A 29 -9.49 32.15 -19.72
N LEU A 30 -10.73 32.53 -19.41
CA LEU A 30 -11.56 31.88 -18.38
C LEU A 30 -11.88 30.43 -18.75
N GLN A 31 -12.26 30.16 -20.00
CA GLN A 31 -12.51 28.80 -20.48
C GLN A 31 -11.28 27.90 -20.33
N ARG A 32 -10.10 28.39 -20.72
CA ARG A 32 -8.84 27.67 -20.53
C ARG A 32 -8.52 27.45 -19.06
N GLY A 33 -8.75 28.45 -18.22
CA GLY A 33 -8.60 28.35 -16.77
C GLY A 33 -9.44 27.23 -16.17
N LEU A 34 -10.73 27.16 -16.52
CA LEU A 34 -11.66 26.15 -16.03
C LEU A 34 -11.30 24.72 -16.46
N VAL A 35 -10.83 24.54 -17.70
CA VAL A 35 -10.35 23.22 -18.17
C VAL A 35 -9.08 22.82 -17.41
N SER A 36 -8.17 23.77 -17.17
CA SER A 36 -6.95 23.53 -16.40
C SER A 36 -7.26 23.14 -14.95
N THR A 37 -8.20 23.81 -14.28
CA THR A 37 -8.55 23.46 -12.89
C THR A 37 -9.22 22.10 -12.81
N ARG A 38 -10.13 21.77 -13.73
CA ARG A 38 -10.76 20.44 -13.77
C ARG A 38 -9.74 19.33 -13.98
N SER A 39 -8.78 19.51 -14.90
CA SER A 39 -7.73 18.51 -15.12
C SER A 39 -6.74 18.40 -13.95
N ALA A 40 -6.54 19.47 -13.17
CA ALA A 40 -5.77 19.41 -11.94
C ALA A 40 -6.50 18.59 -10.86
N LEU A 41 -7.81 18.82 -10.69
CA LEU A 41 -8.65 18.09 -9.73
C LEU A 41 -8.74 16.59 -10.06
N LEU A 42 -8.96 16.24 -11.33
CA LEU A 42 -8.98 14.83 -11.73
C LEU A 42 -7.65 14.13 -11.49
N ARG A 43 -6.52 14.85 -11.61
CA ARG A 43 -5.20 14.30 -11.28
C ARG A 43 -5.02 14.11 -9.78
N SER A 44 -5.47 15.05 -8.94
CA SER A 44 -5.41 14.86 -7.48
C SER A 44 -6.26 13.68 -7.03
N ASP A 45 -7.46 13.52 -7.57
CA ASP A 45 -8.35 12.41 -7.24
C ASP A 45 -7.73 11.07 -7.64
N ALA A 46 -7.07 11.00 -8.81
CA ALA A 46 -6.36 9.80 -9.26
C ALA A 46 -5.20 9.42 -8.34
N VAL A 47 -4.45 10.40 -7.81
CA VAL A 47 -3.36 10.14 -6.85
C VAL A 47 -3.89 9.62 -5.52
N VAL A 48 -4.94 10.23 -4.98
CA VAL A 48 -5.57 9.78 -3.72
C VAL A 48 -6.13 8.36 -3.88
N ALA A 49 -6.77 8.05 -5.00
CA ALA A 49 -7.26 6.70 -5.29
C ALA A 49 -6.10 5.69 -5.38
N ALA A 50 -5.00 6.04 -6.05
CA ALA A 50 -3.83 5.19 -6.16
C ALA A 50 -3.16 4.93 -4.80
N GLU A 51 -3.05 5.94 -3.94
CA GLU A 51 -2.54 5.78 -2.58
C GLU A 51 -3.43 4.89 -1.72
N ALA A 52 -4.75 5.06 -1.82
CA ALA A 52 -5.71 4.21 -1.11
C ALA A 52 -5.58 2.75 -1.56
N THR A 53 -5.46 2.50 -2.86
CA THR A 53 -5.22 1.16 -3.41
C THR A 53 -3.87 0.60 -2.95
N ALA A 54 -2.80 1.38 -3.00
CA ALA A 54 -1.47 0.95 -2.55
C ALA A 54 -1.48 0.57 -1.07
N ARG A 55 -2.16 1.36 -0.22
CA ARG A 55 -2.31 1.10 1.21
C ARG A 55 -3.14 -0.16 1.47
N ASP A 56 -4.27 -0.33 0.78
CA ASP A 56 -5.09 -1.54 0.91
C ASP A 56 -4.31 -2.80 0.48
N ILE A 57 -3.56 -2.72 -0.62
CA ILE A 57 -2.67 -3.81 -1.04
C ILE A 57 -1.66 -4.10 0.07
N LEU A 58 -0.96 -3.10 0.58
CA LEU A 58 0.07 -3.26 1.61
C LEU A 58 -0.48 -3.90 2.89
N GLU A 59 -1.63 -3.42 3.37
CA GLU A 59 -2.19 -3.80 4.67
C GLU A 59 -2.98 -5.12 4.61
N ASN A 60 -3.78 -5.33 3.56
CA ASN A 60 -4.78 -6.40 3.54
C ASN A 60 -4.46 -7.52 2.54
N ARG A 61 -3.82 -7.22 1.41
CA ARG A 61 -3.68 -8.18 0.30
C ARG A 61 -2.26 -8.68 0.08
N LEU A 62 -1.26 -7.94 0.54
CA LEU A 62 0.15 -8.28 0.43
C LEU A 62 0.44 -9.70 0.94
N PRO A 63 -0.21 -10.18 2.04
CA PRO A 63 0.00 -11.53 2.52
C PRO A 63 -0.21 -12.62 1.48
N GLN A 64 -1.21 -12.42 0.61
CA GLN A 64 -1.64 -13.37 -0.41
C GLN A 64 -0.88 -13.14 -1.73
N LEU A 65 -0.70 -11.88 -2.12
CA LEU A 65 -0.10 -11.49 -3.40
C LEU A 65 1.40 -11.78 -3.47
N ALA A 66 2.12 -11.60 -2.35
CA ALA A 66 3.58 -11.76 -2.27
C ALA A 66 3.97 -13.03 -1.49
N THR A 67 3.30 -14.15 -1.78
CA THR A 67 3.62 -15.46 -1.17
C THR A 67 4.83 -16.11 -1.86
N GLU A 68 4.95 -15.90 -3.18
CA GLU A 68 5.96 -16.49 -4.04
C GLU A 68 6.63 -15.41 -4.89
N VAL A 69 7.83 -15.70 -5.38
CA VAL A 69 8.53 -14.86 -6.35
C VAL A 69 7.72 -14.82 -7.65
N GLY A 70 7.51 -13.63 -8.21
CA GLY A 70 6.78 -13.45 -9.45
C GLY A 70 6.04 -12.13 -9.54
N GLU A 71 5.21 -12.00 -10.56
CA GLU A 71 4.41 -10.82 -10.84
C GLU A 71 2.92 -11.13 -10.71
N ARG A 72 2.19 -10.27 -10.00
CA ARG A 72 0.73 -10.29 -9.91
C ARG A 72 0.19 -8.98 -10.43
N ARG A 73 -0.87 -9.02 -11.23
CA ARG A 73 -1.55 -7.83 -11.76
C ARG A 73 -3.01 -7.87 -11.40
N GLY A 74 -3.61 -6.71 -11.24
CA GLY A 74 -5.03 -6.57 -10.97
C GLY A 74 -5.54 -5.16 -11.15
N ALA A 75 -6.80 -4.97 -10.78
CA ALA A 75 -7.47 -3.69 -10.83
C ALA A 75 -8.40 -3.56 -9.62
N ASP A 76 -8.44 -2.36 -9.03
CA ASP A 76 -9.45 -1.97 -8.05
C ASP A 76 -10.24 -0.77 -8.62
N GLY A 77 -11.44 -1.05 -9.12
CA GLY A 77 -12.22 -0.07 -9.89
C GLY A 77 -11.51 0.30 -11.20
N ALA A 78 -11.14 1.57 -11.35
CA ALA A 78 -10.40 2.08 -12.50
C ALA A 78 -8.87 2.09 -12.31
N VAL A 79 -8.39 1.74 -11.11
CA VAL A 79 -6.97 1.81 -10.76
C VAL A 79 -6.31 0.46 -11.05
N LEU A 80 -5.38 0.44 -12.00
CA LEU A 80 -4.59 -0.74 -12.32
C LEU A 80 -3.39 -0.83 -11.40
N TRP A 81 -3.04 -2.04 -10.98
CA TRP A 81 -1.88 -2.28 -10.13
C TRP A 81 -1.12 -3.52 -10.54
N THR A 82 0.16 -3.53 -10.19
CA THR A 82 1.11 -4.61 -10.40
C THR A 82 1.94 -4.78 -9.13
N VAL A 83 2.09 -6.01 -8.66
CA VAL A 83 2.95 -6.37 -7.53
C VAL A 83 4.01 -7.33 -8.04
N THR A 84 5.26 -6.92 -8.01
CA THR A 84 6.40 -7.79 -8.31
C THR A 84 7.08 -8.20 -7.01
N SER A 85 7.36 -9.49 -6.86
CA SER A 85 8.05 -10.07 -5.71
C SER A 85 9.31 -10.76 -6.21
N GLU A 86 10.46 -10.37 -5.65
CA GLU A 86 11.78 -10.87 -6.05
C GLU A 86 12.54 -11.36 -4.82
N ALA A 87 13.26 -12.47 -4.93
CA ALA A 87 14.11 -12.94 -3.85
C ALA A 87 15.25 -11.94 -3.62
N LEU A 88 15.41 -11.49 -2.38
CA LEU A 88 16.48 -10.59 -2.01
C LEU A 88 17.70 -11.43 -1.61
N ASP A 89 18.75 -11.40 -2.43
CA ASP A 89 20.02 -12.03 -2.09
C ASP A 89 20.77 -11.16 -1.09
N LEU A 90 20.54 -11.43 0.20
CA LEU A 90 21.28 -10.80 1.29
C LEU A 90 22.43 -11.73 1.69
N PRO A 91 23.68 -11.22 1.77
CA PRO A 91 24.77 -11.98 2.33
C PRO A 91 24.54 -12.13 3.84
N PHE A 92 23.88 -13.21 4.25
CA PHE A 92 23.70 -13.50 5.67
C PHE A 92 25.01 -14.04 6.25
N PRO A 93 25.48 -13.49 7.40
CA PRO A 93 26.60 -14.09 8.11
C PRO A 93 26.21 -15.49 8.61
N PRO A 94 27.17 -16.43 8.73
CA PRO A 94 26.89 -17.76 9.25
C PRO A 94 26.28 -17.64 10.66
N PRO A 95 25.27 -18.46 10.99
CA PRO A 95 24.59 -18.38 12.28
C PRO A 95 25.61 -18.58 13.41
N PRO A 96 25.53 -17.79 14.49
CA PRO A 96 26.41 -17.99 15.64
C PRO A 96 26.21 -19.41 16.17
N ALA A 97 27.30 -20.12 16.43
CA ALA A 97 27.24 -21.45 17.02
C ALA A 97 26.49 -21.37 18.36
N LEU A 98 25.27 -21.89 18.40
CA LEU A 98 24.49 -21.96 19.64
C LEU A 98 25.26 -22.87 20.60
N LYS A 99 25.76 -22.28 21.69
CA LYS A 99 26.32 -23.04 22.80
C LYS A 99 25.20 -23.96 23.33
N PRO A 100 25.43 -25.28 23.51
CA PRO A 100 24.41 -26.19 24.00
C PRO A 100 23.75 -25.62 25.25
N ALA A 101 22.43 -25.51 25.23
CA ALA A 101 21.68 -25.07 26.40
C ALA A 101 22.04 -26.00 27.58
N PRO A 102 22.34 -25.44 28.77
CA PRO A 102 22.60 -26.27 29.94
C PRO A 102 21.41 -27.18 30.19
N ALA A 103 21.70 -28.45 30.50
CA ALA A 103 20.68 -29.48 30.70
C ALA A 103 19.59 -28.97 31.65
N PRO A 104 18.31 -29.18 31.33
CA PRO A 104 17.22 -28.76 32.20
C PRO A 104 17.45 -29.37 33.60
N PRO A 105 17.24 -28.60 34.69
CA PRO A 105 17.36 -29.14 36.03
C PRO A 105 16.37 -30.31 36.19
N PRO A 106 16.72 -31.37 36.93
CA PRO A 106 15.85 -32.51 37.14
C PRO A 106 14.52 -32.05 37.73
N VAL A 107 13.44 -32.28 37.00
CA VAL A 107 12.07 -32.05 37.47
C VAL A 107 11.88 -32.93 38.71
N ARG A 108 11.71 -32.29 39.87
CA ARG A 108 11.46 -32.99 41.13
C ARG A 108 10.11 -33.69 41.03
N ALA A 109 10.12 -35.02 41.11
CA ALA A 109 8.91 -35.84 41.11
C ALA A 109 7.94 -35.37 42.22
N PRO A 110 6.66 -35.11 41.93
CA PRO A 110 5.66 -34.81 42.95
C PRO A 110 5.45 -36.05 43.84
N ALA A 111 5.41 -35.82 45.15
CA ALA A 111 5.17 -36.84 46.16
C ALA A 111 3.79 -37.51 45.98
N PRO A 112 3.66 -38.82 46.26
CA PRO A 112 2.39 -39.53 46.13
C PRO A 112 1.44 -39.16 47.29
N ALA A 113 0.38 -38.41 46.98
CA ALA A 113 -0.81 -38.34 47.84
C ALA A 113 -1.78 -39.46 47.43
N ALA A 114 -2.13 -40.29 48.40
CA ALA A 114 -2.92 -41.51 48.23
C ALA A 114 -4.37 -41.22 47.80
N ALA A 115 -4.70 -41.77 46.62
CA ALA A 115 -5.91 -42.46 46.19
C ALA A 115 -7.26 -42.27 46.93
N ALA A 116 -8.28 -41.92 46.14
CA ALA A 116 -9.56 -42.62 46.11
C ALA A 116 -10.22 -42.50 44.73
N ALA A 117 -10.24 -43.65 44.00
CA ALA A 117 -11.27 -44.19 43.09
C ALA A 117 -11.92 -43.27 42.00
N SER A 118 -12.13 -43.65 40.74
CA SER A 118 -12.04 -44.92 40.02
C SER A 118 -12.21 -44.68 38.49
N SER A 119 -11.45 -45.43 37.69
CA SER A 119 -11.82 -46.05 36.38
C SER A 119 -12.02 -45.22 35.09
N ALA A 120 -11.00 -45.22 34.20
CA ALA A 120 -11.04 -45.86 32.87
C ALA A 120 -9.71 -45.61 32.09
N PRO A 121 -8.98 -46.66 31.65
CA PRO A 121 -7.69 -46.51 30.99
C PRO A 121 -7.85 -46.26 29.49
N ARG A 122 -7.57 -45.03 29.03
CA ARG A 122 -7.25 -44.77 27.62
C ARG A 122 -5.78 -45.16 27.41
N ALA A 123 -5.55 -46.03 26.43
CA ALA A 123 -4.23 -46.57 26.07
C ALA A 123 -3.17 -45.46 25.94
N PRO A 124 -1.89 -45.76 26.28
CA PRO A 124 -0.80 -44.83 25.99
C PRO A 124 -0.65 -44.73 24.48
N GLU A 125 -1.23 -43.68 23.92
CA GLU A 125 -0.90 -43.22 22.57
C GLU A 125 0.60 -42.95 22.61
N ALA A 126 1.34 -43.80 21.90
CA ALA A 126 2.78 -43.72 21.75
C ALA A 126 3.14 -42.26 21.54
N ALA A 127 4.03 -41.75 22.38
CA ALA A 127 4.71 -40.50 22.14
C ALA A 127 5.39 -40.64 20.77
N ALA A 128 4.67 -40.22 19.73
CA ALA A 128 5.22 -40.06 18.41
C ALA A 128 6.44 -39.16 18.62
N ASP A 129 7.57 -39.64 18.13
CA ASP A 129 8.72 -38.81 17.82
C ASP A 129 8.19 -37.57 17.09
N VAL A 130 7.98 -36.48 17.83
CA VAL A 130 7.68 -35.19 17.24
C VAL A 130 9.03 -34.74 16.75
N ASP A 131 9.36 -35.14 15.52
CA ASP A 131 10.41 -34.49 14.76
C ASP A 131 10.17 -32.99 14.90
N PRO A 132 11.13 -32.22 15.47
CA PRO A 132 10.97 -30.79 15.57
C PRO A 132 10.71 -30.29 14.14
N PRO A 133 9.64 -29.51 13.91
CA PRO A 133 9.28 -29.10 12.56
C PRO A 133 10.51 -28.45 11.93
N PRO A 134 10.85 -28.79 10.67
CA PRO A 134 12.00 -28.20 10.00
C PRO A 134 11.84 -26.69 10.13
N PHE A 135 12.84 -26.03 10.74
CA PHE A 135 12.85 -24.59 10.89
C PHE A 135 12.50 -24.00 9.53
N ALA A 136 11.32 -23.39 9.43
CA ALA A 136 10.83 -22.79 8.20
C ALA A 136 11.90 -21.79 7.76
N ARG A 137 12.61 -22.08 6.66
CA ARG A 137 13.61 -21.16 6.13
C ARG A 137 12.84 -19.94 5.64
N TRP A 138 12.99 -18.80 6.29
CA TRP A 138 12.39 -17.55 5.85
C TRP A 138 13.28 -16.95 4.76
N LEU A 139 12.68 -16.63 3.61
CA LEU A 139 13.34 -15.97 2.49
C LEU A 139 12.87 -14.50 2.44
N PRO A 140 13.77 -13.51 2.49
CA PRO A 140 13.40 -12.13 2.26
C PRO A 140 13.03 -11.93 0.78
N LEU A 141 11.87 -11.35 0.55
CA LEU A 141 11.38 -10.92 -0.75
C LEU A 141 11.37 -9.39 -0.79
N ARG A 142 11.96 -8.80 -1.82
CA ARG A 142 11.71 -7.42 -2.22
C ARG A 142 10.38 -7.39 -2.96
N VAL A 143 9.45 -6.59 -2.49
CA VAL A 143 8.13 -6.44 -3.11
C VAL A 143 7.97 -5.02 -3.59
N THR A 144 7.71 -4.85 -4.88
CA THR A 144 7.43 -3.55 -5.51
C THR A 144 5.98 -3.52 -5.94
N ILE A 145 5.22 -2.61 -5.35
CA ILE A 145 3.82 -2.34 -5.68
C ILE A 145 3.81 -1.12 -6.59
N ARG A 146 3.32 -1.29 -7.81
CA ARG A 146 3.15 -0.23 -8.79
C ARG A 146 1.67 -0.02 -9.04
N VAL A 147 1.21 1.20 -8.87
CA VAL A 147 -0.18 1.61 -9.09
C VAL A 147 -0.20 2.67 -10.18
N GLU A 148 -0.94 2.41 -11.26
CA GLU A 148 -1.04 3.33 -12.39
C GLU A 148 -1.93 4.52 -12.02
N THR A 149 -1.49 5.72 -12.41
CA THR A 149 -2.24 6.97 -12.19
C THR A 149 -2.40 7.71 -13.52
N ALA A 150 -3.19 8.80 -13.53
CA ALA A 150 -3.28 9.68 -14.70
C ALA A 150 -1.96 10.42 -15.03
N GLY A 151 -0.97 10.36 -14.14
CA GLY A 151 0.36 10.94 -14.31
C GLY A 151 1.46 9.89 -14.19
N ALA A 152 2.43 10.13 -13.29
CA ALA A 152 3.45 9.14 -12.98
C ALA A 152 2.86 8.01 -12.12
N PRO A 153 3.24 6.75 -12.36
CA PRO A 153 2.80 5.64 -11.52
C PRO A 153 3.30 5.83 -10.08
N LEU A 154 2.45 5.51 -9.11
CA LEU A 154 2.85 5.44 -7.71
C LEU A 154 3.59 4.11 -7.49
N VAL A 155 4.81 4.18 -6.96
CA VAL A 155 5.63 3.00 -6.68
C VAL A 155 5.94 2.95 -5.19
N VAL A 156 5.62 1.83 -4.56
CA VAL A 156 5.90 1.53 -3.16
C VAL A 156 6.76 0.29 -3.10
N GLU A 157 7.92 0.39 -2.46
CA GLU A 157 8.82 -0.73 -2.23
C GLU A 157 8.78 -1.15 -0.77
N THR A 158 8.73 -2.45 -0.53
CA THR A 158 8.77 -3.04 0.81
C THR A 158 9.53 -4.35 0.81
N VAL A 159 9.95 -4.80 1.98
CA VAL A 159 10.63 -6.10 2.17
C VAL A 159 9.74 -6.97 3.06
N ARG A 160 9.53 -8.20 2.63
CA ARG A 160 8.71 -9.18 3.36
C ARG A 160 9.45 -10.49 3.52
N LEU A 161 9.22 -11.18 4.64
CA LEU A 161 9.69 -12.55 4.83
C LEU A 161 8.61 -13.52 4.35
N ALA A 162 8.94 -14.38 3.39
CA ALA A 162 8.11 -15.49 2.95
C ALA A 162 8.72 -16.82 3.42
N ARG A 163 7.90 -17.86 3.56
CA ARG A 163 8.41 -19.20 3.84
C ARG A 163 9.02 -19.75 2.56
N ALA A 164 10.25 -20.26 2.64
CA ALA A 164 10.89 -20.93 1.52
C ALA A 164 10.05 -22.16 1.11
N PRO A 165 9.94 -22.44 -0.20
CA PRO A 165 9.24 -23.59 -0.73
C PRO A 165 9.87 -24.92 -0.26
#